data_AF-A0A2P2K5T4-F1
#
_entry.id   AF-A0A2P2K5T4-F1
#
_cell.length_a   1.000
_cell.length_b   1.000
_cell.length_c   1.000
_cell.angle_alpha   90.00
_cell.angle_beta   90.00
_cell.angle_gamma   90.00
#
_symmetry.space_group_name_H-M   'P 1'
#
loop_
_entity.id
_entity.type
_entity.pdbx_description
1 polymer ?
#
loop_
_entity_poly.entity_id
_entity_poly.type
_entity_poly.pdbx_seq_one_letter_code
_entity_poly.pdbx_strand_id
1 'polypeptide(L)'
;MAASPLSLPRPRFAPKMTAKPLVSDKFNKMRIPYELKIGQTRLFHQLPSGLNMEVIEQKGVIDKSRDTDNKRSSENPPLVFVHGSYHAAWCWAEHWLPFFSGCGFDCYALSLLGQGESDAPAGSVEVSLE
;
A
#
# COMPACT_ATOMS: atom_id res chain seq x y z
N MET A 1 33.39 18.84 72.40
CA MET A 1 33.47 17.71 71.43
C MET A 1 32.11 17.56 70.80
N ALA A 2 31.94 17.94 69.54
CA ALA A 2 30.70 17.75 68.78
C ALA A 2 31.07 17.26 67.38
N ALA A 3 30.38 16.20 66.95
CA ALA A 3 30.76 15.26 65.91
C ALA A 3 30.55 15.77 64.48
N SER A 4 31.44 15.34 63.58
CA SER A 4 31.42 15.55 62.14
C SER A 4 30.20 14.92 61.45
N PRO A 5 29.62 15.55 60.41
CA PRO A 5 28.62 14.90 59.58
C PRO A 5 29.26 13.96 58.54
N LEU A 6 28.84 12.69 58.55
CA LEU A 6 29.15 11.70 57.51
C LEU A 6 28.42 12.05 56.21
N SER A 7 29.18 12.34 55.15
CA SER A 7 28.65 12.54 53.79
C SER A 7 28.42 11.21 53.09
N LEU A 8 27.17 10.93 52.68
CA LEU A 8 26.82 9.76 51.87
C LEU A 8 27.22 9.97 50.38
N PRO A 9 27.69 8.93 49.68
CA PRO A 9 28.01 9.02 48.25
C PRO A 9 26.74 8.98 47.39
N ARG A 10 26.64 9.88 46.41
CA ARG A 10 25.56 9.89 45.39
C ARG A 10 25.90 8.90 44.26
N PRO A 11 24.93 8.13 43.74
CA PRO A 11 25.16 7.27 42.58
C PRO A 11 25.26 8.10 41.30
N ARG A 12 26.30 7.84 40.50
CA ARG A 12 26.47 8.37 39.14
C ARG A 12 25.63 7.51 38.19
N PHE A 13 24.55 8.07 37.65
CA PHE A 13 23.86 7.48 36.50
C PHE A 13 24.58 7.91 35.22
N ALA A 14 25.27 6.96 34.57
CA ALA A 14 25.77 7.14 33.21
C ALA A 14 24.64 6.80 32.21
N PRO A 15 24.39 7.62 31.18
CA PRO A 15 23.40 7.28 30.16
C PRO A 15 23.98 6.21 29.22
N LYS A 16 23.27 5.09 29.08
CA LYS A 16 23.57 4.09 28.04
C LYS A 16 23.19 4.68 26.67
N MET A 17 24.18 4.97 25.83
CA MET A 17 23.96 5.23 24.41
C MET A 17 23.78 3.90 23.68
N THR A 18 22.53 3.51 23.43
CA THR A 18 22.23 2.52 22.40
C THR A 18 22.06 3.24 21.07
N ALA A 19 23.10 3.18 20.23
CA ALA A 19 22.98 3.58 18.83
C ALA A 19 22.08 2.56 18.11
N LYS A 20 20.89 3.00 17.67
CA LYS A 20 20.08 2.25 16.70
C LYS A 20 20.77 2.38 15.33
N PRO A 21 20.82 1.33 14.50
CA PRO A 21 21.32 1.49 13.15
C PRO A 21 20.37 2.43 12.42
N LEU A 22 20.89 3.60 12.02
CA LEU A 22 20.19 4.52 11.13
C LEU A 22 20.30 3.95 9.72
N VAL A 23 19.41 3.03 9.36
CA VAL A 23 19.12 2.81 7.93
C VAL A 23 18.42 4.08 7.46
N SER A 24 19.17 4.87 6.69
CA SER A 24 18.67 6.09 6.08
C SER A 24 17.77 5.74 4.90
N ASP A 25 16.52 5.37 5.16
CA ASP A 25 15.47 5.34 4.14
C ASP A 25 15.04 6.77 3.81
N LYS A 26 15.94 7.50 3.14
CA LYS A 26 15.65 8.81 2.56
C LYS A 26 15.09 8.62 1.15
N PHE A 27 13.92 8.02 1.06
CA PHE A 27 12.97 8.34 -0.01
C PHE A 27 11.80 9.05 0.64
N ASN A 28 11.99 10.35 0.91
CA ASN A 28 10.90 11.25 1.26
C ASN A 28 10.02 11.44 0.02
N LYS A 29 9.25 10.40 -0.31
CA LYS A 29 8.23 10.43 -1.34
C LYS A 29 7.07 11.17 -0.69
N MET A 30 6.63 12.28 -1.29
CA MET A 30 5.37 12.93 -0.94
C MET A 30 4.19 12.01 -1.30
N ARG A 31 4.10 10.84 -0.66
CA ARG A 31 2.95 9.94 -0.69
C ARG A 31 2.00 10.49 0.35
N ILE A 32 1.05 11.32 -0.09
CA ILE A 32 -0.16 11.49 0.70
C ILE A 32 -0.84 10.11 0.65
N PRO A 33 -1.00 9.42 1.79
CA PRO A 33 -1.68 8.13 1.78
C PRO A 33 -3.10 8.38 1.29
N TYR A 34 -3.49 7.75 0.19
CA TYR A 34 -4.88 7.79 -0.25
C TYR A 34 -5.65 6.73 0.55
N GLU A 35 -6.77 7.15 1.13
CA GLU A 35 -7.66 6.27 1.90
C GLU A 35 -8.55 5.46 0.95
N LEU A 36 -8.71 4.17 1.26
CA LEU A 36 -9.56 3.29 0.47
C LEU A 36 -11.02 3.50 0.84
N LYS A 37 -11.91 3.35 -0.15
CA LYS A 37 -13.35 3.37 0.09
C LYS A 37 -13.82 2.07 0.73
N ILE A 38 -15.00 2.12 1.35
CA ILE A 38 -15.69 0.94 1.88
C ILE A 38 -15.83 -0.11 0.77
N GLY A 39 -15.44 -1.35 1.05
CA GLY A 39 -15.46 -2.46 0.10
C GLY A 39 -14.20 -2.57 -0.78
N GLN A 40 -13.25 -1.64 -0.67
CA GLN A 40 -11.95 -1.74 -1.34
C GLN A 40 -10.89 -2.35 -0.43
N THR A 41 -10.05 -3.19 -1.03
CA THR A 41 -8.90 -3.78 -0.36
C THR A 41 -7.63 -3.46 -1.14
N ARG A 42 -6.57 -3.04 -0.44
CA ARG A 42 -5.23 -2.91 -1.05
C ARG A 42 -4.46 -4.20 -0.81
N LEU A 43 -3.98 -4.78 -1.88
CA LEU A 43 -3.19 -6.01 -1.94
C LEU A 43 -1.83 -5.72 -2.57
N PHE A 44 -0.86 -6.59 -2.30
CA PHE A 44 0.45 -6.57 -2.94
C PHE A 44 0.72 -7.92 -3.58
N HIS A 45 0.86 -7.94 -4.90
CA HIS A 45 1.23 -9.13 -5.65
C HIS A 45 2.75 -9.14 -5.85
N GLN A 46 3.41 -10.15 -5.27
CA GLN A 46 4.84 -10.33 -5.47
C GLN A 46 5.11 -10.93 -6.85
N LEU A 47 5.86 -10.17 -7.67
CA LEU A 47 6.30 -10.60 -8.99
C LEU A 47 7.44 -11.63 -8.88
N PRO A 48 7.73 -12.40 -9.93
CA PRO A 48 8.90 -13.31 -9.96
C PRO A 48 10.24 -12.63 -9.68
N SER A 49 10.35 -11.31 -9.90
CA SER A 49 11.51 -10.49 -9.54
C SER A 49 11.66 -10.24 -8.04
N GLY A 50 10.67 -10.63 -7.23
CA GLY A 50 10.58 -10.32 -5.80
C GLY A 50 9.95 -8.96 -5.48
N LEU A 51 9.73 -8.11 -6.49
CA LEU A 51 9.11 -6.79 -6.33
C LEU A 51 7.60 -6.91 -6.09
N ASN A 52 7.07 -6.07 -5.23
CA ASN A 52 5.65 -6.00 -4.94
C ASN A 52 4.95 -5.00 -5.86
N MET A 53 3.88 -5.46 -6.50
CA MET A 53 2.96 -4.64 -7.27
C MET A 53 1.70 -4.40 -6.44
N GLU A 54 1.35 -3.14 -6.23
CA GLU A 54 0.10 -2.74 -5.59
C GLU A 54 -1.11 -3.04 -6.50
N VAL A 55 -2.16 -3.58 -5.88
CA VAL A 55 -3.46 -3.81 -6.47
C VAL A 55 -4.54 -3.28 -5.52
N ILE A 56 -5.41 -2.38 -6.00
CA ILE A 56 -6.66 -2.07 -5.31
C ILE A 56 -7.75 -2.96 -5.90
N GLU A 57 -8.37 -3.77 -5.07
CA GLU A 57 -9.47 -4.66 -5.44
C GLU A 57 -10.80 -4.11 -4.93
N GLN A 58 -11.86 -4.25 -5.74
CA GLN A 58 -13.24 -4.14 -5.29
C GLN A 58 -14.09 -5.22 -5.96
N LYS A 59 -14.66 -6.12 -5.16
CA LYS A 59 -15.49 -7.24 -5.65
C LYS A 59 -16.87 -6.78 -6.09
N GLY A 60 -17.41 -7.44 -7.12
CA GLY A 60 -18.76 -7.17 -7.61
C GLY A 60 -19.82 -7.47 -6.55
N VAL A 61 -20.78 -6.57 -6.37
CA VAL A 61 -21.93 -6.81 -5.47
C VAL A 61 -22.98 -7.59 -6.24
N ILE A 62 -23.17 -8.86 -5.89
CA ILE A 62 -24.25 -9.68 -6.45
C ILE A 62 -25.50 -9.44 -5.60
N ASP A 63 -26.51 -8.81 -6.20
CA ASP A 63 -27.82 -8.72 -5.58
C ASP A 63 -28.48 -10.12 -5.55
N LYS A 64 -28.59 -10.68 -4.34
CA LYS A 64 -29.19 -12.00 -4.09
C LYS A 64 -30.70 -12.03 -4.30
N SER A 65 -31.35 -10.88 -4.59
CA SER A 65 -32.80 -10.79 -4.82
C SER A 65 -33.26 -11.39 -6.16
N ARG A 66 -32.34 -11.65 -7.09
CA ARG A 66 -32.66 -12.33 -8.34
C ARG A 66 -32.51 -13.85 -8.17
N ASP A 67 -33.52 -14.45 -7.54
CA ASP A 67 -33.76 -15.89 -7.54
C ASP A 67 -33.78 -16.41 -8.99
N THR A 68 -32.67 -17.01 -9.42
CA THR A 68 -32.55 -18.16 -10.33
C THR A 68 -31.08 -18.30 -10.73
N ASP A 69 -30.53 -19.46 -10.36
CA ASP A 69 -29.29 -20.07 -10.78
C ASP A 69 -27.97 -19.38 -10.41
N ASN A 70 -27.24 -20.10 -9.55
CA ASN A 70 -25.86 -19.97 -9.12
C ASN A 70 -24.86 -19.90 -10.30
N LYS A 71 -24.90 -18.81 -11.08
CA LYS A 71 -24.07 -18.62 -12.29
C LYS A 71 -23.74 -17.16 -12.63
N ARG A 72 -23.89 -16.19 -11.72
CA ARG A 72 -23.62 -14.76 -12.05
C ARG A 72 -22.25 -14.24 -11.67
N SER A 73 -21.56 -14.85 -10.70
CA SER A 73 -20.13 -14.59 -10.49
C SER A 73 -19.27 -15.09 -11.67
N SER A 74 -19.83 -15.93 -12.53
CA SER A 74 -19.22 -16.42 -13.78
C SER A 74 -19.66 -15.67 -15.05
N GLU A 75 -20.59 -14.71 -14.98
CA GLU A 75 -21.09 -14.00 -16.17
C GLU A 75 -20.26 -12.76 -16.51
N ASN A 76 -19.78 -12.02 -15.52
CA ASN A 76 -19.00 -10.81 -15.75
C ASN A 76 -17.50 -11.12 -15.68
N PRO A 77 -16.72 -10.88 -16.75
CA PRO A 77 -15.28 -11.06 -16.69
C PRO A 77 -14.66 -10.05 -15.71
N PRO A 78 -13.57 -10.41 -15.01
CA PRO A 78 -12.87 -9.47 -14.16
C PRO A 78 -12.31 -8.30 -14.99
N LEU A 79 -12.41 -7.09 -14.45
CA LEU A 79 -11.90 -5.87 -15.07
C LEU A 79 -10.59 -5.45 -14.42
N VAL A 80 -9.57 -5.24 -15.25
CA VAL A 80 -8.27 -4.75 -14.82
C VAL A 80 -8.08 -3.33 -15.34
N PHE A 81 -7.81 -2.40 -14.43
CA PHE A 81 -7.57 -1.00 -14.72
C PHE A 81 -6.08 -0.70 -14.66
N VAL A 82 -5.53 -0.26 -15.79
CA VAL A 82 -4.13 0.17 -15.92
C VAL A 82 -4.12 1.68 -16.07
N HIS A 83 -3.34 2.37 -15.25
CA HIS A 83 -3.24 3.82 -15.28
C HIS A 83 -2.19 4.30 -16.31
N GLY A 84 -2.28 5.58 -16.67
CA GLY A 84 -1.27 6.27 -17.47
C GLY A 84 -0.21 6.98 -16.64
N SER A 85 0.63 7.78 -17.30
CA SER A 85 1.66 8.61 -16.67
C SER A 85 1.08 9.52 -15.59
N TYR A 86 1.90 9.82 -14.57
CA TYR A 86 1.56 10.69 -13.43
C TYR A 86 0.42 10.22 -12.52
N HIS A 87 -0.06 8.98 -12.70
CA HIS A 87 -1.10 8.35 -11.87
C HIS A 87 -0.59 7.05 -11.22
N ALA A 88 -1.48 6.40 -10.46
CA ALA A 88 -1.35 5.03 -9.99
C ALA A 88 -2.77 4.43 -9.80
N ALA A 89 -2.91 3.26 -9.17
CA ALA A 89 -4.20 2.60 -8.96
C ALA A 89 -5.29 3.51 -8.35
N TRP A 90 -4.90 4.45 -7.50
CA TRP A 90 -5.80 5.39 -6.81
C TRP A 90 -6.68 6.21 -7.77
N CYS A 91 -6.26 6.46 -9.02
CA CYS A 91 -7.05 7.28 -9.94
C CYS A 91 -8.37 6.61 -10.35
N TRP A 92 -8.43 5.28 -10.26
CA TRP A 92 -9.63 4.50 -10.54
C TRP A 92 -10.49 4.28 -9.28
N ALA A 93 -9.85 4.26 -8.11
CA ALA A 93 -10.46 3.87 -6.84
C ALA A 93 -11.62 4.78 -6.42
N GLU A 94 -11.56 6.07 -6.77
CA GLU A 94 -12.55 7.04 -6.31
C GLU A 94 -13.95 6.79 -6.92
N HIS A 95 -14.04 6.51 -8.21
CA HIS A 95 -15.34 6.46 -8.91
C HIS A 95 -15.55 5.20 -9.74
N TRP A 96 -14.51 4.69 -10.38
CA TRP A 96 -14.64 3.63 -11.37
C TRP A 96 -14.78 2.25 -10.74
N LEU A 97 -13.98 1.96 -9.70
CA LEU A 97 -14.09 0.71 -8.96
C LEU A 97 -15.48 0.58 -8.32
N PRO A 98 -16.02 1.58 -7.59
CA PRO A 98 -17.37 1.52 -7.05
C PRO A 98 -18.46 1.38 -8.12
N PHE A 99 -18.32 2.06 -9.26
CA PHE A 99 -19.30 1.99 -10.35
C PHE A 99 -19.39 0.57 -10.95
N PHE A 100 -18.27 0.03 -11.43
CA PHE A 100 -18.28 -1.28 -12.10
C PHE A 100 -18.53 -2.43 -11.13
N SER A 101 -18.04 -2.34 -9.90
CA SER A 101 -18.36 -3.34 -8.87
C SER A 101 -19.84 -3.33 -8.48
N GLY A 102 -20.49 -2.15 -8.45
CA GLY A 102 -21.94 -2.05 -8.32
C GLY A 102 -22.72 -2.67 -9.50
N CYS A 103 -22.12 -2.72 -10.68
CA CYS A 103 -22.65 -3.46 -11.84
C CYS A 103 -22.35 -4.97 -11.80
N GLY A 104 -21.70 -5.46 -10.74
CA GLY A 104 -21.38 -6.87 -10.56
C GLY A 104 -20.08 -7.33 -11.23
N PHE A 105 -19.16 -6.42 -11.57
CA PHE A 105 -17.83 -6.76 -12.06
C PHE A 105 -16.81 -6.81 -10.92
N ASP A 106 -16.00 -7.86 -10.87
CA ASP A 106 -14.79 -7.85 -10.05
C ASP A 106 -13.77 -6.88 -10.64
N CYS A 107 -13.34 -5.88 -9.87
CA CYS A 107 -12.49 -4.80 -10.34
C CYS A 107 -11.13 -4.82 -9.64
N TYR A 108 -10.06 -4.65 -10.44
CA TYR A 108 -8.67 -4.62 -9.96
C TYR A 108 -7.93 -3.45 -10.61
N ALA A 109 -7.50 -2.47 -9.84
CA ALA A 109 -6.63 -1.39 -10.31
C ALA A 109 -5.18 -1.65 -9.90
N LEU A 110 -4.28 -1.65 -10.87
CA LEU A 110 -2.85 -1.88 -10.64
C LEU A 110 -2.12 -0.56 -10.49
N SER A 111 -1.05 -0.53 -9.70
CA SER A 111 -0.01 0.50 -9.80
C SER A 111 1.21 -0.11 -10.49
N LEU A 112 1.64 0.46 -11.61
CA LEU A 112 2.87 0.04 -12.28
C LEU A 112 4.09 0.27 -11.36
N LEU A 113 5.15 -0.51 -11.55
CA LEU A 113 6.35 -0.45 -10.72
C LEU A 113 6.93 0.98 -10.68
N GLY A 114 7.36 1.41 -9.49
CA GLY A 114 7.83 2.78 -9.22
C GLY A 114 6.72 3.81 -8.99
N GLN A 115 5.48 3.52 -9.36
CA GLN A 115 4.30 4.38 -9.18
C GLN A 115 3.41 3.87 -8.03
N GLY A 116 2.60 4.75 -7.46
CA GLY A 116 1.75 4.40 -6.30
C GLY A 116 2.55 3.82 -5.14
N GLU A 117 2.02 2.76 -4.53
CA GLU A 117 2.70 1.98 -3.49
C GLU A 117 3.50 0.77 -4.03
N SER A 118 3.58 0.58 -5.34
CA SER A 118 4.42 -0.47 -5.94
C SER A 118 5.91 -0.19 -5.72
N ASP A 119 6.68 -1.28 -5.62
CA ASP A 119 8.14 -1.21 -5.51
C ASP A 119 8.77 -0.59 -6.76
N ALA A 120 9.90 0.09 -6.59
CA ALA A 120 10.68 0.63 -7.69
C ALA A 120 11.73 -0.40 -8.14
N PRO A 121 11.86 -0.69 -9.45
CA PRO A 121 12.93 -1.53 -9.95
C PRO A 121 14.29 -0.87 -9.71
N ALA A 122 15.33 -1.68 -9.42
CA ALA A 122 16.67 -1.19 -9.09
C ALA A 122 17.50 -0.68 -10.30
N GLY A 123 16.88 -0.29 -11.41
CA GLY A 123 17.58 0.16 -12.62
C GLY A 123 16.86 1.29 -13.34
N SER A 124 17.64 2.18 -13.97
CA SER A 124 17.12 3.13 -14.94
C SER A 124 16.69 2.35 -16.18
N VAL A 125 15.39 2.14 -16.35
CA VAL A 125 14.84 1.76 -17.65
C VAL A 125 14.95 2.98 -18.56
N GLU A 126 16.09 3.09 -19.23
CA GLU A 126 16.23 3.95 -20.42
C GLU A 126 15.29 3.35 -21.47
N VAL A 127 14.11 3.96 -21.61
CA VAL A 127 13.24 3.67 -22.75
C VAL A 127 13.92 4.29 -23.96
N SER A 128 14.68 3.50 -24.71
CA SER A 128 15.09 3.89 -26.06
C SER A 128 13.82 4.07 -26.87
N LEU A 129 13.48 5.33 -27.14
CA LEU A 129 12.55 5.67 -28.21
C LEU A 129 13.37 5.63 -29.49
N GLU A 130 13.25 4.52 -30.23
CA GLU A 130 13.71 4.43 -31.63
C GLU A 130 12.68 5.06 -32.57
#